data_AF-A0A7S2M557-F1
#
_entry.id   AF-A0A7S2M557-F1
#
_cell.length_a   1.000
_cell.length_b   1.000
_cell.length_c   1.000
_cell.angle_alpha   90.00
_cell.angle_beta   90.00
_cell.angle_gamma   90.00
#
_symmetry.space_group_name_H-M   'P 1'
#
loop_
_entity.id
_entity.type
_entity.pdbx_description
1 polymer ?
#
loop_
_entity_poly.entity_id
_entity_poly.type
_entity_poly.pdbx_seq_one_letter_code
_entity_poly.pdbx_strand_id
1 'polypeptide(L)'
;GDGATLAPEARTVGLPPGRGLTLGRTHQLGFFEGLLGAEPGARYLCCVSRSHVDLVAPDLSGAFEVTNNSANPILLAGCRHLGKGEAGTLRPGDCIDFIGNSADGSGQPVTYLRLELQRTGADVA
;
A
#
# COMPACT_ATOMS: atom_id res chain seq x y z
N GLY A 1 7.42 -6.60 -13.01
CA GLY A 1 6.64 -7.81 -13.31
C GLY A 1 5.21 -7.61 -12.89
N ASP A 2 4.26 -8.21 -13.60
CA ASP A 2 2.83 -8.10 -13.28
C ASP A 2 2.50 -8.97 -12.04
N GLY A 3 2.26 -8.31 -10.90
CA GLY A 3 1.95 -8.97 -9.62
C GLY A 3 0.70 -9.85 -9.66
N ALA A 4 -0.10 -9.78 -10.74
CA ALA A 4 -1.26 -10.65 -10.97
C ALA A 4 -0.91 -12.15 -11.04
N THR A 5 0.34 -12.51 -11.35
CA THR A 5 0.81 -13.90 -11.45
C THR A 5 1.29 -14.51 -10.12
N LEU A 6 1.42 -13.71 -9.06
CA LEU A 6 1.79 -14.21 -7.74
C LEU A 6 0.60 -14.89 -7.06
N ALA A 7 0.90 -15.93 -6.29
CA ALA A 7 -0.09 -16.59 -5.45
C ALA A 7 -0.72 -15.56 -4.48
N PRO A 8 -2.03 -15.67 -4.16
CA PRO A 8 -2.72 -14.71 -3.30
C PRO A 8 -1.98 -14.42 -1.99
N GLU A 9 -1.38 -15.43 -1.36
CA GLU A 9 -0.67 -15.33 -0.09
C GLU A 9 0.62 -14.48 -0.23
N ALA A 10 1.22 -14.47 -1.42
CA ALA A 10 2.42 -13.67 -1.71
C ALA A 10 2.11 -12.21 -2.06
N ARG A 11 0.83 -11.85 -2.24
CA ARG A 11 0.39 -10.49 -2.62
C ARG A 11 -0.66 -9.89 -1.69
N THR A 12 -0.97 -10.56 -0.59
CA THR A 12 -1.94 -10.08 0.40
C THR A 12 -1.29 -9.95 1.77
N VAL A 13 -1.74 -8.96 2.54
CA VAL A 13 -1.38 -8.78 3.95
C VAL A 13 -2.66 -8.80 4.75
N GLY A 14 -2.74 -9.72 5.73
CA GLY A 14 -3.90 -9.79 6.61
C GLY A 14 -3.99 -8.56 7.51
N LEU A 15 -5.19 -7.97 7.58
CA LEU A 15 -5.49 -6.85 8.46
C LEU A 15 -6.30 -7.37 9.67
N PRO A 16 -5.66 -7.59 10.84
CA PRO A 16 -6.35 -8.16 11.99
C PRO A 16 -7.42 -7.20 12.53
N PRO A 17 -8.64 -7.71 12.85
CA PRO A 17 -9.71 -6.86 13.37
C PRO A 17 -9.33 -6.27 14.72
N GLY A 18 -9.66 -4.99 14.93
CA GLY A 18 -9.41 -4.27 16.19
C GLY A 18 -7.93 -4.03 16.50
N ARG A 19 -7.03 -4.31 15.55
CA ARG A 19 -5.59 -4.01 15.68
C ARG A 19 -5.15 -3.13 14.51
N GLY A 20 -4.21 -2.24 14.78
CA GLY A 20 -3.53 -1.52 13.73
C GLY A 20 -2.59 -2.43 12.95
N LEU A 21 -2.31 -2.07 11.70
CA LEU A 21 -1.32 -2.70 10.84
C LEU A 21 -0.34 -1.63 10.36
N THR A 22 0.95 -1.83 10.61
CA THR A 22 2.00 -1.04 9.96
C THR A 22 2.47 -1.78 8.72
N LEU A 23 2.36 -1.13 7.57
CA LEU A 23 2.94 -1.59 6.31
C LEU A 23 4.32 -0.98 6.11
N GLY A 24 5.30 -1.81 5.78
CA GLY A 24 6.64 -1.38 5.39
C GLY A 24 7.65 -2.51 5.43
N ARG A 25 8.84 -2.26 4.89
CA ARG A 25 9.83 -3.31 4.63
C ARG A 25 10.27 -4.10 5.87
N THR A 26 10.20 -3.52 7.06
CA THR A 26 10.55 -4.23 8.31
C THR A 26 9.38 -4.99 8.93
N HIS A 27 8.15 -4.68 8.53
CA HIS A 27 6.93 -5.28 9.10
C HIS A 27 6.40 -6.44 8.25
N GLN A 28 6.67 -6.43 6.95
CA GLN A 28 6.36 -7.54 6.04
C GLN A 28 7.64 -7.97 5.32
N LEU A 29 8.48 -8.73 6.02
CA LEU A 29 9.75 -9.22 5.49
C LEU A 29 9.55 -10.02 4.19
N GLY A 30 10.20 -9.58 3.11
CA GLY A 30 10.14 -10.25 1.81
C GLY A 30 8.87 -9.97 0.99
N PHE A 31 7.86 -9.31 1.55
CA PHE A 31 6.62 -9.01 0.83
C PHE A 31 6.87 -8.01 -0.32
N PHE A 32 7.48 -6.87 0.01
CA PHE A 32 7.78 -5.84 -1.00
C PHE A 32 8.83 -6.33 -1.99
N GLU A 33 9.84 -7.07 -1.52
CA GLU A 33 10.84 -7.73 -2.38
C GLU A 33 10.18 -8.75 -3.32
N GLY A 34 9.18 -9.49 -2.87
CA GLY A 34 8.40 -10.41 -3.72
C GLY A 34 7.59 -9.68 -4.79
N LEU A 35 6.95 -8.56 -4.43
CA LEU A 35 6.11 -7.77 -5.34
C LEU A 35 6.92 -6.95 -6.35
N LEU A 36 8.01 -6.32 -5.89
CA LEU A 36 8.77 -5.33 -6.66
C LEU A 36 10.15 -5.84 -7.07
N GLY A 37 10.63 -6.99 -6.60
CA GLY A 37 12.03 -7.42 -6.80
C GLY A 37 12.44 -7.71 -8.23
N ALA A 38 11.50 -7.83 -9.17
CA ALA A 38 11.78 -7.94 -10.59
C ALA A 38 11.70 -6.58 -11.30
N GLU A 39 12.57 -6.35 -12.29
CA GLU A 39 12.51 -5.15 -13.13
C GLU A 39 11.12 -5.00 -13.82
N PRO A 40 10.65 -3.75 -14.05
CA PRO A 40 11.26 -2.48 -13.64
C PRO A 40 10.97 -2.09 -12.17
N GLY A 41 10.36 -2.97 -11.38
CA GLY A 41 9.93 -2.69 -10.02
C GLY A 41 11.09 -2.53 -9.03
N ALA A 42 12.22 -3.21 -9.24
CA ALA A 42 13.23 -3.37 -8.19
C ALA A 42 13.88 -2.02 -7.83
N ARG A 43 13.97 -1.10 -8.79
CA ARG A 43 14.41 0.28 -8.56
C ARG A 43 13.56 1.06 -7.55
N TYR A 44 12.30 0.68 -7.33
CA TYR A 44 11.38 1.33 -6.39
C TYR A 44 11.38 0.69 -4.99
N LEU A 45 12.10 -0.41 -4.77
CA LEU A 45 12.23 -1.00 -3.43
C LEU A 45 12.83 -0.02 -2.42
N CYS A 46 13.74 0.85 -2.85
CA CYS A 46 14.30 1.90 -1.99
C CYS A 46 13.28 2.98 -1.62
N CYS A 47 12.18 3.12 -2.38
CA CYS A 47 11.11 4.07 -2.11
C CYS A 47 10.15 3.56 -1.02
N VAL A 48 10.15 2.26 -0.72
CA VAL A 48 9.34 1.71 0.36
C VAL A 48 10.09 1.86 1.69
N SER A 49 9.58 2.75 2.56
CA SER A 49 10.11 2.93 3.92
C SER A 49 9.97 1.67 4.79
N ARG A 50 10.77 1.61 5.86
CA ARG A 50 10.73 0.53 6.87
C ARG A 50 9.37 0.45 7.57
N SER A 51 8.84 1.61 7.99
CA SER A 51 7.44 1.83 8.36
C SER A 51 6.89 2.89 7.40
N HIS A 52 6.08 2.47 6.43
CA HIS A 52 5.59 3.35 5.38
C HIS A 52 4.22 3.90 5.71
N VAL A 53 3.29 3.03 6.08
CA VAL A 53 1.89 3.38 6.30
C VAL A 53 1.41 2.70 7.57
N ASP A 54 0.67 3.41 8.41
CA ASP A 54 -0.12 2.80 9.48
C ASP A 54 -1.58 2.78 9.07
N LEU A 55 -2.25 1.65 9.31
CA LEU A 55 -3.68 1.48 9.18
C LEU A 55 -4.26 1.19 10.56
N VAL A 56 -5.28 1.94 10.97
CA VAL A 56 -6.01 1.73 12.22
C VAL A 56 -7.49 1.74 11.91
N ALA A 57 -8.25 0.78 12.45
CA ALA A 57 -9.71 0.87 12.45
C ALA A 57 -10.13 1.68 13.70
N PRO A 58 -10.52 2.96 13.57
CA PRO A 58 -10.91 3.76 14.73
C PRO A 58 -12.21 3.27 15.38
N ASP A 59 -13.06 2.59 14.62
CA ASP A 59 -14.37 2.12 15.06
C ASP A 59 -14.85 0.87 14.27
N LEU A 60 -16.11 0.49 14.48
CA LEU A 60 -16.78 -0.61 13.77
C LEU A 60 -17.43 -0.16 12.43
N SER A 61 -17.15 1.05 11.94
CA SER A 61 -17.77 1.59 10.71
C SER A 61 -17.27 0.91 9.43
N GLY A 62 -16.21 0.11 9.54
CA GLY A 62 -15.54 -0.53 8.40
C GLY A 62 -14.67 0.43 7.60
N ALA A 63 -14.38 1.62 8.13
CA ALA A 63 -13.37 2.53 7.60
C ALA A 63 -12.05 2.37 8.39
N PHE A 64 -10.94 2.62 7.70
CA PHE A 64 -9.61 2.62 8.29
C PHE A 64 -9.01 4.01 8.17
N GLU A 65 -8.46 4.52 9.27
CA GLU A 65 -7.54 5.65 9.23
C GLU A 65 -6.20 5.16 8.70
N VAL A 66 -5.65 5.88 7.73
CA VAL A 66 -4.40 5.58 7.06
C VAL A 66 -3.48 6.77 7.23
N THR A 67 -2.33 6.55 7.87
CA THR A 67 -1.31 7.58 8.11
C THR A 67 -0.06 7.27 7.32
N ASN A 68 0.42 8.22 6.53
CA ASN A 68 1.69 8.06 5.82
C ASN A 68 2.87 8.43 6.73
N ASN A 69 3.73 7.47 7.05
CA ASN A 69 4.94 7.68 7.84
C ASN A 69 6.20 7.90 6.99
N SER A 70 6.08 7.71 5.67
CA SER A 70 7.16 7.79 4.70
C SER A 70 7.39 9.22 4.21
N ALA A 71 8.62 9.50 3.77
CA ALA A 71 8.90 10.72 3.03
C ALA A 71 8.34 10.68 1.59
N ASN A 72 8.15 9.48 1.03
CA ASN A 72 7.50 9.32 -0.26
C ASN A 72 5.98 9.44 -0.09
N PRO A 73 5.30 10.25 -0.91
CA PRO A 73 3.86 10.44 -0.81
C PRO A 73 3.10 9.18 -1.24
N ILE A 74 1.89 9.05 -0.72
CA ILE A 74 0.90 8.08 -1.20
C ILE A 74 -0.34 8.81 -1.72
N LEU A 75 -1.11 8.15 -2.57
CA LEU A 75 -2.41 8.62 -3.05
C LEU A 75 -3.49 7.64 -2.58
N LEU A 76 -4.45 8.14 -1.79
CA LEU A 76 -5.59 7.38 -1.29
C LEU A 76 -6.80 7.57 -2.19
N ALA A 77 -7.52 6.47 -2.45
CA ALA A 77 -8.76 6.44 -3.21
C ALA A 77 -8.66 7.18 -4.57
N GLY A 78 -7.47 7.19 -5.17
CA GLY A 78 -7.19 7.81 -6.46
C GLY A 78 -7.20 9.35 -6.51
N CYS A 79 -7.49 10.06 -5.42
CA CYS A 79 -7.63 11.52 -5.44
C CYS A 79 -6.92 12.26 -4.30
N ARG A 80 -6.66 11.60 -3.17
CA ARG A 80 -6.15 12.27 -1.97
C ARG A 80 -4.67 11.97 -1.75
N HIS A 81 -3.81 12.95 -2.04
CA HIS A 81 -2.40 12.87 -1.70
C HIS A 81 -2.19 12.99 -0.19
N LEU A 82 -1.36 12.10 0.37
CA LEU A 82 -0.87 12.19 1.74
C LEU A 82 0.66 12.26 1.75
N GLY A 83 1.18 13.39 2.22
CA GLY A 83 2.57 13.56 2.62
C GLY A 83 2.88 12.93 3.98
N LYS A 84 4.12 13.07 4.42
CA LYS A 84 4.58 12.51 5.70
C LYS A 84 3.81 13.10 6.88
N GLY A 85 3.26 12.23 7.73
CA GLY A 85 2.48 12.57 8.92
C GLY A 85 1.02 12.89 8.62
N GLU A 86 0.61 12.94 7.35
CA GLU A 86 -0.78 13.18 7.00
C GLU A 86 -1.59 11.89 7.05
N ALA A 87 -2.86 12.03 7.44
CA ALA A 87 -3.78 10.93 7.60
C ALA A 87 -5.02 11.09 6.72
N GLY A 88 -5.58 9.97 6.28
CA GLY A 88 -6.83 9.91 5.54
C GLY A 88 -7.65 8.68 5.86
N THR A 89 -8.75 8.50 5.15
CA THR A 89 -9.69 7.41 5.40
C THR A 89 -9.72 6.50 4.18
N LEU A 90 -9.72 5.19 4.43
CA LEU A 90 -9.79 4.14 3.43
C LEU A 90 -10.97 3.22 3.75
N ARG A 91 -11.76 2.87 2.74
CA ARG A 91 -12.86 1.90 2.83
C ARG A 91 -12.56 0.69 1.94
N PRO A 92 -13.21 -0.46 2.18
CA PRO A 92 -13.11 -1.58 1.27
C PRO A 92 -13.43 -1.19 -0.18
N GLY A 93 -12.58 -1.59 -1.11
CA GLY A 93 -12.59 -1.18 -2.53
C GLY A 93 -11.67 0.00 -2.84
N ASP A 94 -11.28 0.80 -1.84
CA ASP A 94 -10.31 1.88 -2.04
C ASP A 94 -8.89 1.34 -2.17
N CYS A 95 -8.05 2.12 -2.86
CA CYS A 95 -6.64 1.82 -3.08
C CYS A 95 -5.71 2.77 -2.32
N ILE A 96 -4.55 2.25 -1.94
CA ILE A 96 -3.36 3.00 -1.56
C ILE A 96 -2.36 2.88 -2.71
N ASP A 97 -2.09 4.00 -3.36
CA ASP A 97 -1.11 4.12 -4.43
C ASP A 97 0.20 4.68 -3.90
N PHE A 98 1.28 3.92 -4.05
CA PHE A 98 2.62 4.33 -3.68
C PHE A 98 3.25 5.07 -4.85
N ILE A 99 3.59 6.34 -4.61
CA ILE A 99 4.07 7.24 -5.65
C ILE A 99 5.58 7.43 -5.52
N GLY A 100 6.27 7.32 -6.65
CA GLY A 100 7.69 7.60 -6.78
C GLY A 100 7.96 8.49 -7.99
N ASN A 101 9.19 8.96 -8.11
CA ASN A 101 9.60 9.72 -9.27
C ASN A 101 9.68 8.80 -10.50
N SER A 102 9.25 9.29 -11.66
CA SER A 102 9.47 8.55 -12.90
C SER A 102 10.97 8.36 -13.17
N ALA A 103 11.34 7.16 -13.60
CA ALA A 103 12.70 6.84 -14.00
C ALA A 103 12.99 7.25 -15.46
N ASP A 104 11.98 7.66 -16.23
CA ASP A 104 12.13 8.12 -17.62
C ASP A 104 12.55 9.60 -17.74
N GLY A 105 12.72 10.29 -16.61
CA GLY A 105 13.13 11.70 -16.59
C GLY A 105 12.01 12.69 -16.95
N SER A 106 10.77 12.24 -17.18
CA SER A 106 9.62 13.12 -17.45
C SER A 106 9.26 14.05 -16.29
N GLY A 107 9.78 13.78 -15.08
CA GLY A 107 9.44 14.50 -13.85
C GLY A 107 8.02 14.21 -13.35
N GLN A 108 7.23 13.39 -14.05
CA GLN A 108 5.89 13.01 -13.61
C GLN A 108 5.98 11.93 -12.52
N PRO A 109 5.12 11.98 -11.50
CA PRO A 109 5.01 10.91 -10.53
C PRO A 109 4.48 9.64 -11.19
N VAL A 110 4.98 8.48 -10.74
CA VAL A 110 4.47 7.17 -11.17
C VAL A 110 3.98 6.38 -9.96
N THR A 111 2.88 5.65 -10.14
CA THR A 111 2.44 4.65 -9.17
C THR A 111 3.23 3.37 -9.41
N TYR A 112 4.13 3.01 -8.49
CA TYR A 112 4.96 1.80 -8.61
C TYR A 112 4.38 0.60 -7.85
N LEU A 113 3.45 0.84 -6.92
CA LEU A 113 2.74 -0.20 -6.18
C LEU A 113 1.33 0.31 -5.85
N ARG A 114 0.34 -0.55 -6.01
CA ARG A 114 -1.05 -0.31 -5.60
C ARG A 114 -1.48 -1.44 -4.67
N LEU A 115 -2.02 -1.09 -3.51
CA LEU A 115 -2.64 -2.02 -2.58
C LEU A 115 -4.13 -1.69 -2.47
N GLU A 116 -4.99 -2.68 -2.62
CA GLU A 116 -6.44 -2.53 -2.49
C GLU A 116 -6.89 -3.09 -1.14
N LEU A 117 -7.73 -2.35 -0.43
CA LEU A 117 -8.36 -2.85 0.79
C LEU A 117 -9.56 -3.74 0.42
N GLN A 118 -9.47 -5.03 0.74
CA GLN A 118 -10.54 -5.99 0.46
C GLN A 118 -11.11 -6.59 1.74
N ARG A 119 -12.41 -6.89 1.72
CA ARG A 119 -13.06 -7.70 2.77
C ARG A 119 -12.79 -9.17 2.52
N THR A 120 -12.44 -9.90 3.57
CA THR A 120 -12.22 -11.35 3.50
C THR A 120 -13.52 -12.09 3.85
N GLY A 121 -14.28 -12.54 2.83
CA GLY A 121 -15.51 -13.36 2.89
C GLY A 121 -16.84 -12.58 2.96
N ALA A 122 -17.96 -12.92 2.29
CA ALA A 122 -18.27 -13.89 1.23
C ALA A 122 -19.56 -13.45 0.47
N ASP A 123 -19.58 -13.63 -0.86
CA ASP A 123 -20.65 -14.13 -1.77
C ASP A 123 -20.05 -14.06 -3.19
N VAL A 124 -20.03 -15.04 -4.10
CA VAL A 124 -20.93 -16.19 -4.37
C VAL A 124 -22.38 -15.91 -4.01
N ALA A 125 -22.98 -15.01 -4.77
CA ALA A 125 -24.35 -15.14 -5.23
C ALA A 125 -24.37 -14.85 -6.74
#